data_AF-A0A846Q0D5-F1
#
_entry.id   AF-A0A846Q0D5-F1
#
_cell.length_a   1.000
_cell.length_b   1.000
_cell.length_c   1.000
_cell.angle_alpha   90.00
_cell.angle_beta   90.00
_cell.angle_gamma   90.00
#
_symmetry.space_group_name_H-M   'P 1'
#
loop_
_entity.id
_entity.type
_entity.pdbx_description
1 polymer ?
#
loop_
_entity_poly.entity_id
_entity_poly.type
_entity_poly.pdbx_seq_one_letter_code
_entity_poly.pdbx_strand_id
1 'polypeptide(L)' 'MKEVKIPISCPSCNGKMYSVGYDAPWKVLKHRSWQVCYECGFERSSDDFKKTLFIE' A
#
# COMPACT_ATOMS: atom_id res chain seq x y z
N MET A 1 11.06 -1.52 -9.48
CA MET A 1 9.98 -1.32 -8.50
C MET A 1 9.94 0.17 -8.16
N LYS A 2 8.78 0.83 -8.21
CA LYS A 2 8.67 2.27 -7.87
C LYS A 2 8.07 2.40 -6.48
N GLU A 3 8.78 3.08 -5.59
CA GLU A 3 8.32 3.40 -4.24
C GLU A 3 7.76 4.83 -4.23
N VAL A 4 6.55 5.00 -3.70
CA VAL A 4 5.89 6.30 -3.57
C VAL A 4 5.63 6.56 -2.10
N LYS A 5 6.21 7.62 -1.54
CA LYS A 5 5.92 8.03 -0.16
C LYS A 5 4.47 8.48 -0.08
N ILE A 6 3.72 7.92 0.86
CA ILE A 6 2.30 8.25 1.06
C ILE A 6 2.14 9.05 2.35
N PRO A 7 1.25 10.06 2.40
CA PRO A 7 1.01 10.86 3.61
C PRO A 7 0.09 10.12 4.58
N ILE A 8 0.41 8.86 4.87
CA ILE A 8 -0.38 8.00 5.76
C ILE A 8 0.55 7.40 6.80
N SER A 9 0.13 7.48 8.06
CA SER A 9 0.83 6.87 9.19
C SER A 9 0.46 5.40 9.31
N CYS A 10 1.43 4.59 9.74
CA CYS A 10 1.23 3.17 9.97
C CYS A 10 0.19 2.96 11.08
N PRO A 11 -0.86 2.15 10.86
CA PRO A 11 -1.84 1.88 11.90
C PRO A 11 -1.26 1.10 13.09
N SER A 12 -0.12 0.43 12.91
CA SER A 12 0.51 -0.39 13.95
C SER A 12 1.49 0.39 14.84
N CYS A 13 2.28 1.32 14.28
CA CYS A 13 3.31 2.04 15.03
C CYS A 13 3.29 3.56 14.83
N ASN A 14 2.32 4.09 14.09
CA ASN A 14 2.22 5.49 13.68
C ASN A 14 3.39 6.03 12.84
N GLY A 15 4.28 5.13 12.36
CA GLY A 15 5.44 5.46 11.54
C GLY A 15 5.12 5.77 10.09
N LYS A 16 6.14 6.16 9.31
CA LYS A 16 5.97 6.54 7.90
C LYS A 16 5.70 5.32 7.01
N MET A 17 4.76 5.43 6.09
CA MET A 17 4.48 4.40 5.08
C MET A 17 4.88 4.83 3.66
N TYR A 18 5.12 3.84 2.82
CA TYR A 18 5.33 4.00 1.38
C TYR A 18 4.51 2.97 0.61
N SER A 19 4.14 3.30 -0.61
CA SER A 19 3.42 2.43 -1.53
C SER A 19 4.40 1.84 -2.54
N VAL A 20 4.35 0.53 -2.71
CA VAL A 20 5.07 -0.22 -3.75
C VAL A 20 4.07 -0.72 -4.77
N GLY A 21 4.32 -0.40 -6.05
CA GLY A 21 3.51 -0.86 -7.17
C GLY A 21 4.27 -1.89 -8.00
N TYR A 22 3.61 -3.01 -8.31
CA TYR A 22 4.05 -3.92 -9.35
C TYR A 22 3.14 -3.80 -10.57
N ASP A 23 3.70 -3.24 -11.64
CA ASP A 23 3.11 -3.25 -12.97
C ASP A 23 3.28 -4.66 -13.54
N ALA A 24 2.16 -5.36 -13.72
CA ALA A 24 2.21 -6.68 -14.33
C ALA A 24 2.39 -6.51 -15.85
N PRO A 25 3.39 -7.17 -16.47
CA PRO A 25 3.67 -7.01 -17.91
C PRO A 25 2.51 -7.50 -18.80
N TRP A 26 1.58 -8.29 -18.25
CA TRP A 26 0.37 -8.71 -18.92
C TRP A 26 -0.86 -7.95 -18.42
N LYS A 27 -1.57 -7.31 -19.36
CA LYS A 27 -2.81 -6.55 -19.11
C LYS A 27 -3.92 -7.33 -18.41
N VAL A 28 -3.85 -8.67 -18.43
CA VAL A 28 -4.80 -9.58 -17.78
C VAL A 28 -4.58 -9.63 -16.25
N LEU A 29 -3.35 -9.39 -15.80
CA LEU A 29 -3.02 -9.39 -14.38
C LEU A 29 -3.32 -8.01 -13.80
N LYS A 30 -4.23 -7.95 -12.82
CA LYS A 30 -4.52 -6.71 -12.09
C LYS A 30 -3.24 -6.13 -11.50
N HIS A 31 -3.03 -4.83 -11.70
CA HIS A 31 -1.97 -4.10 -11.01
C HIS A 31 -2.15 -4.24 -9.50
N ARG A 32 -1.11 -4.74 -8.83
CA ARG A 32 -1.08 -4.88 -7.38
C ARG A 32 -0.19 -3.79 -6.82
N SER A 33 -0.72 -3.08 -5.84
CA SER A 33 0.05 -2.17 -5.01
C SER A 33 -0.13 -2.52 -3.54
N TRP A 34 0.95 -2.42 -2.79
CA TRP A 34 1.01 -2.65 -1.35
C TRP A 34 1.54 -1.40 -0.66
N GLN A 35 1.14 -1.20 0.59
CA GLN A 35 1.57 -0.10 1.43
C GLN A 35 2.34 -0.72 2.58
N VAL A 36 3.60 -0.30 2.74
CA VAL A 36 4.53 -0.87 3.70
C VAL A 36 5.02 0.22 4.64
N CYS A 37 5.13 -0.09 5.93
CA CYS A 37 5.73 0.82 6.92
C CYS A 37 7.25 0.69 6.91
N TYR A 38 7.95 1.83 6.91
CA TYR A 38 9.41 1.88 7.02
C TYR A 38 9.93 1.41 8.39
N GLU A 39 9.14 1.51 9.45
CA GLU A 39 9.61 1.30 10.82
C GLU A 39 9.31 -0.10 11.35
N CYS A 40 8.06 -0.57 11.21
CA CYS A 40 7.66 -1.87 11.75
C CYS A 40 7.45 -2.96 10.69
N GLY A 41 7.61 -2.63 9.40
CA GLY A 41 7.40 -3.59 8.30
C GLY A 41 5.94 -3.97 8.05
N PHE A 42 4.97 -3.31 8.72
CA PHE A 42 3.55 -3.55 8.48
C PHE A 42 3.19 -3.33 7.01
N GLU A 43 2.63 -4.35 6.37
CA GLU A 43 2.19 -4.31 4.99
C GLU A 43 0.67 -4.48 4.87
N ARG A 44 0.06 -3.78 3.92
CA ARG A 44 -1.33 -4.01 3.52
C ARG A 44 -1.52 -3.76 2.04
N SER A 45 -2.45 -4.47 1.43
CA SER A 45 -2.78 -4.27 0.02
C SER A 45 -3.64 -3.03 -0.19
N SER A 46 -3.49 -2.35 -1.33
CA SER A 46 -4.29 -1.17 -1.67
C SER A 46 -5.78 -1.48 -1.83
N ASP A 47 -6.15 -2.75 -2.09
CA ASP A 47 -7.55 -3.20 -2.13
C ASP A 47 -8.19 -3.13 -0.74
N ASP A 48 -7.47 -3.62 0.28
CA ASP A 48 -7.85 -3.50 1.68
C ASP A 48 -7.94 -2.04 2.13
N PHE A 49 -7.00 -1.21 1.68
CA PHE A 49 -7.02 0.22 1.97
C PHE A 49 -8.27 0.92 1.43
N LYS A 50 -8.70 0.62 0.20
CA LYS A 50 -9.93 1.18 -0.35
C LYS A 50 -11.13 0.78 0.51
N LYS A 51 -11.21 -0.47 0.96
CA LYS A 51 -12.30 -0.91 1.83
C LYS A 51 -12.33 -0.15 3.16
N THR A 52 -11.19 0.23 3.72
CA THR A 52 -11.15 1.04 4.95
C THR A 52 -11.62 2.50 4.72
N LEU A 53 -11.44 3.05 3.51
CA LEU A 53 -11.88 4.41 3.17
C LEU A 53 -13.36 4.50 2.79
N PHE A 54 -13.97 3.40 2.34
CA PHE A 54 -15.38 3.34 1.90
C PHE A 54 -16.26 2.54 2.87
N ILE A 55 -16.08 2.74 4.18
CA ILE A 55 -17.07 2.32 5.17
C ILE A 55 -18.13 3.44 5.24
N GLU A 56 -19.25 3.22 4.56
CA GLU A 56 -20.56 3.84 4.87
C GLU A 56 -21.13 3.25 6.17
#